data_AF-A0A7C5AED8-F1
#
_entry.id   AF-A0A7C5AED8-F1
#
_cell.length_a   1.000
_cell.length_b   1.000
_cell.length_c   1.000
_cell.angle_alpha   90.00
_cell.angle_beta   90.00
_cell.angle_gamma   90.00
#
_symmetry.space_group_name_H-M   'P 1'
#
loop_
_entity.id
_entity.type
_entity.pdbx_description
1 polymer ?
#
loop_
_entity_poly.entity_id
_entity_poly.type
_entity_poly.pdbx_seq_one_letter_code
_entity_poly.pdbx_strand_id
1 'polypeptide(L)'
;MKASFFFDIAKFVVWVALSVTGVQPLIGQVRRPEVYRPWFDEVALSSCHSLVVAHITRVNRIADGQRLIRFAVDEVLRGKESDRILVLSSDEGLVAWPDLQKILFLVPSRKGLMRLVVDHVDLPQADAAERIRFLRALVPVSSIIGPGRQAMFVKNLLRTYRNSSSPWVRRILVEEARRLAERRPETVTARDLEWLTSFSLQGLTSDMRTVFNEALVDFKEANALRWTEADLVFPDAASKKSFLASYARFQDVSTPEAVRLEFLESAIKIFGEKACPILVRSLRDPSAAVRKRALALIRKTRYQPGWREILRLVRRSRSADERIQALRTLMFAVPLQAASAVIKLAKNGMKTPEEDRAVLEVLAAINSGEASLFLEDLEKRWRREPAKNKGRLAHLEYIRSDAFRRKLLGAGSGVLGGDRRR
;
A
#
# COMPACT_ATOMS: atom_id res chain seq x y z
N MET A 1 17.41 41.75 29.53
CA MET A 1 17.09 40.47 28.82
C MET A 1 17.90 40.29 27.51
N LYS A 2 19.22 40.63 27.48
CA LYS A 2 20.09 40.47 26.28
C LYS A 2 21.48 39.87 26.54
N ALA A 3 21.84 39.53 27.79
CA ALA A 3 23.17 39.03 28.13
C ALA A 3 23.29 37.49 28.19
N SER A 4 22.23 36.76 28.57
CA SER A 4 22.29 35.29 28.68
C SER A 4 22.41 34.58 27.34
N PHE A 5 21.79 35.13 26.28
CA PHE A 5 21.76 34.51 24.94
C PHE A 5 23.12 34.53 24.22
N PHE A 6 23.93 35.58 24.42
CA PHE A 6 25.29 35.64 23.86
C PHE A 6 26.25 34.70 24.59
N PHE A 7 26.02 34.45 25.88
CA PHE A 7 26.82 33.53 26.69
C PHE A 7 26.66 32.06 26.26
N ASP A 8 25.45 31.66 25.84
CA ASP A 8 25.18 30.31 25.36
C ASP A 8 25.78 30.04 23.97
N ILE A 9 25.82 31.06 23.09
CA ILE A 9 26.46 30.95 21.78
C ILE A 9 28.00 30.88 21.92
N ALA A 10 28.59 31.67 22.81
CA ALA A 10 30.04 31.66 23.04
C ALA A 10 30.53 30.32 23.64
N LYS A 11 29.79 29.76 24.61
CA LYS A 11 30.08 28.41 25.15
C LYS A 11 29.95 27.32 24.08
N PHE A 12 29.06 27.50 23.10
CA PHE A 12 28.87 26.56 22.00
C PHE A 12 29.98 26.63 20.94
N VAL A 13 30.45 27.83 20.56
CA VAL A 13 31.59 27.97 19.62
C VAL A 13 32.86 27.33 20.18
N VAL A 14 33.11 27.49 21.49
CA VAL A 14 34.22 26.83 22.18
C VAL A 14 34.03 25.30 22.23
N TRP A 15 32.80 24.82 22.36
CA TRP A 15 32.53 23.38 22.39
C TRP A 15 32.58 22.71 21.01
N VAL A 16 32.14 23.37 19.93
CA VAL A 16 32.30 22.87 18.55
C VAL A 16 33.77 22.78 18.20
N ALA A 17 34.60 23.74 18.60
CA ALA A 17 36.05 23.66 18.44
C ALA A 17 36.68 22.47 19.22
N LEU A 18 36.10 22.08 20.36
CA LEU A 18 36.59 20.95 21.18
C LEU A 18 36.04 19.58 20.74
N SER A 19 34.88 19.53 20.08
CA SER A 19 34.19 18.27 19.70
C SER A 19 34.60 17.73 18.33
N VAL A 20 35.33 18.52 17.53
CA VAL A 20 35.86 18.13 16.21
C VAL A 20 37.02 17.12 16.31
N THR A 21 37.51 16.81 17.52
CA THR A 21 38.60 15.82 17.72
C THR A 21 38.16 14.41 18.09
N GLY A 22 36.86 14.13 18.20
CA GLY A 22 36.42 12.76 18.49
C GLY A 22 34.91 12.58 18.42
N VAL A 23 34.48 11.85 17.38
CA VAL A 23 33.20 11.13 17.16
C VAL A 23 32.64 11.50 15.78
N GLN A 24 32.92 10.65 14.79
CA GLN A 24 32.18 10.62 13.54
C GLN A 24 30.73 10.19 13.81
N PRO A 25 29.70 10.93 13.34
CA PRO A 25 28.38 10.36 13.23
C PRO A 25 28.32 9.46 11.99
N LEU A 26 28.17 8.16 12.24
CA LEU A 26 27.66 7.17 11.30
C LEU A 26 26.23 7.54 10.85
N ILE A 27 26.11 8.49 9.92
CA ILE A 27 24.94 8.60 9.04
C ILE A 27 25.50 8.79 7.64
N GLY A 28 25.64 7.66 6.93
CA GLY A 28 26.15 7.64 5.58
C GLY A 28 25.35 8.58 4.67
N GLN A 29 26.04 9.57 4.10
CA GLN A 29 25.61 10.23 2.89
C GLN A 29 25.53 9.20 1.77
N VAL A 30 24.35 8.65 1.55
CA VAL A 30 24.04 7.98 0.30
C VAL A 30 23.62 9.06 -0.68
N ARG A 31 24.58 9.57 -1.47
CA ARG A 31 24.27 10.19 -2.77
C ARG A 31 23.62 9.10 -3.62
N ARG A 32 22.29 9.11 -3.71
CA ARG A 32 21.55 8.39 -4.75
C ARG A 32 21.24 9.38 -5.87
N PRO A 33 21.35 8.95 -7.15
CA PRO A 33 20.85 9.72 -8.29
C PRO A 33 19.34 9.94 -8.12
N GLU A 34 18.74 10.84 -8.91
CA GLU A 34 17.33 11.30 -8.91
C GLU A 34 16.28 10.17 -9.01
N VAL A 35 16.29 9.25 -8.05
CA VAL A 35 15.32 8.19 -7.85
C VAL A 35 14.29 8.78 -6.92
N TYR A 36 13.12 9.07 -7.49
CA TYR A 36 11.82 9.27 -6.83
C TYR A 36 11.88 9.02 -5.31
N ARG A 37 12.17 10.05 -4.51
CA ARG A 37 11.84 10.00 -3.07
C ARG A 37 10.31 9.93 -2.97
N PRO A 38 9.70 9.26 -1.98
CA PRO A 38 8.30 9.50 -1.64
C PRO A 38 8.23 10.85 -0.91
N TRP A 39 7.59 11.87 -1.49
CA TRP A 39 7.72 13.28 -1.07
C TRP A 39 6.84 13.67 0.12
N PHE A 40 6.02 12.75 0.62
CA PHE A 40 5.33 12.87 1.90
C PHE A 40 5.67 11.63 2.70
N ASP A 41 6.77 11.72 3.44
CA ASP A 41 7.24 10.60 4.24
C ASP A 41 6.30 10.44 5.45
N GLU A 42 5.47 9.40 5.42
CA GLU A 42 4.65 9.01 6.58
C GLU A 42 5.56 8.78 7.80
N VAL A 43 6.82 8.38 7.58
CA VAL A 43 7.84 8.33 8.63
C VAL A 43 8.14 9.73 9.15
N ALA A 44 8.32 10.74 8.31
CA ALA A 44 8.54 12.11 8.78
C ALA A 44 7.34 12.66 9.57
N LEU A 45 6.11 12.48 9.07
CA LEU A 45 4.91 12.94 9.79
C LEU A 45 4.68 12.16 11.09
N SER A 46 4.90 10.85 11.11
CA SER A 46 4.73 10.03 12.31
C SER A 46 5.85 10.25 13.34
N SER A 47 7.08 10.53 12.89
CA SER A 47 8.24 10.76 13.75
C SER A 47 8.39 12.21 14.22
N CYS A 48 7.83 13.18 13.50
CA CYS A 48 7.90 14.58 13.92
C CYS A 48 7.06 14.82 15.19
N HIS A 49 7.64 15.56 16.11
CA HIS A 49 6.93 16.06 17.30
C HIS A 49 6.13 17.31 16.97
N SER A 50 6.70 18.16 16.11
CA SER A 50 6.08 19.42 15.71
C SER A 50 6.16 19.61 14.20
N LEU A 51 5.11 20.23 13.65
CA LEU A 51 5.00 20.59 12.25
C LEU A 51 4.66 22.07 12.18
N VAL A 52 5.50 22.86 11.53
CA VAL A 52 5.35 24.32 11.48
C VAL A 52 5.48 24.86 10.07
N VAL A 53 4.81 25.97 9.80
CA VAL A 53 5.08 26.84 8.66
C VAL A 53 5.99 27.95 9.16
N ALA A 54 7.11 28.15 8.49
CA ALA A 54 8.12 29.11 8.90
C ALA A 54 8.92 29.63 7.71
N HIS A 55 9.46 30.83 7.82
CA HIS A 55 10.38 31.39 6.83
C HIS A 55 11.76 31.63 7.43
N ILE A 56 12.78 31.63 6.57
CA ILE A 56 14.16 31.86 6.99
C ILE A 56 14.33 33.35 7.31
N THR A 57 14.79 33.65 8.53
CA THR A 57 15.13 35.03 8.92
C THR A 57 16.62 35.27 8.94
N ARG A 58 17.42 34.22 9.18
CA ARG A 58 18.88 34.33 9.21
C ARG A 58 19.54 32.99 8.94
N VAL A 59 20.64 33.03 8.21
CA VAL A 59 21.52 31.88 8.00
C VAL A 59 22.91 32.29 8.44
N ASN A 60 23.49 31.57 9.40
CA ASN A 60 24.87 31.74 9.78
C ASN A 60 25.64 30.48 9.37
N ARG A 61 26.70 30.64 8.57
CA ARG A 61 27.60 29.54 8.26
C ARG A 61 28.46 29.23 9.48
N ILE A 62 28.57 27.96 9.81
CA ILE A 62 29.49 27.41 10.82
C ILE A 62 30.60 26.66 10.06
N ALA A 63 31.65 26.26 10.76
CA ALA A 63 32.67 25.34 10.25
C ALA A 63 32.07 24.05 9.66
N ASP A 64 32.85 23.39 8.80
CA ASP A 64 32.55 22.08 8.22
C ASP A 64 31.25 21.99 7.40
N GLY A 65 30.89 23.08 6.72
CA GLY A 65 29.71 23.13 5.85
C GLY A 65 28.37 23.13 6.59
N GLN A 66 28.38 23.15 7.91
CA GLN A 66 27.18 23.26 8.73
C GLN A 66 26.64 24.69 8.73
N ARG A 67 25.31 24.82 8.85
CA ARG A 67 24.62 26.10 8.87
C ARG A 67 23.67 26.13 10.06
N LEU A 68 23.73 27.21 10.83
CA LEU A 68 22.74 27.54 11.84
C LEU A 68 21.69 28.44 11.20
N ILE A 69 20.50 27.91 11.03
CA ILE A 69 19.38 28.54 10.34
C ILE A 69 18.35 28.96 11.39
N ARG A 70 17.98 30.23 11.35
CA ARG A 70 16.93 30.79 12.18
C ARG A 70 15.66 30.92 11.36
N PHE A 71 14.61 30.30 11.86
CA PHE A 71 13.27 30.39 11.32
C PHE A 71 12.40 31.27 12.21
N ALA A 72 11.56 32.12 11.60
CA ALA A 72 10.40 32.69 12.27
C ALA A 72 9.19 31.81 11.94
N VAL A 73 8.44 31.43 12.99
CA VAL A 73 7.28 30.57 12.86
C VAL A 73 6.09 31.43 12.52
N ASP A 74 5.50 31.16 11.35
CA ASP A 74 4.28 31.81 10.89
C ASP A 74 3.05 31.07 11.44
N GLU A 75 3.15 29.74 11.53
CA GLU A 75 2.05 28.90 12.03
C GLU A 75 2.53 27.57 12.60
N VAL A 76 1.85 27.08 13.64
CA VAL A 76 2.04 25.72 14.19
C VAL A 76 0.89 24.82 13.76
N LEU A 77 1.18 23.82 12.92
CA LEU A 77 0.20 22.84 12.43
C LEU A 77 0.07 21.64 13.37
N ARG A 78 1.14 21.29 14.10
CA ARG A 78 1.18 20.23 15.11
C ARG A 78 2.24 20.56 16.17
N GLY A 79 1.96 20.20 17.42
CA GLY A 79 2.91 20.31 18.52
C GLY A 79 2.87 21.67 19.21
N LYS A 80 3.93 21.99 19.96
CA LYS A 80 4.13 23.28 20.60
C LYS A 80 5.50 23.81 20.19
N GLU A 81 5.53 24.98 19.59
CA GLU A 81 6.77 25.64 19.21
C GLU A 81 6.74 27.12 19.57
N SER A 82 7.91 27.69 19.79
CA SER A 82 8.10 29.13 19.96
C SER A 82 8.01 29.86 18.63
N ASP A 83 7.75 31.17 18.67
CA ASP A 83 7.72 32.08 17.49
C ASP A 83 9.00 32.04 16.64
N ARG A 84 10.08 31.45 17.18
CA ARG A 84 11.36 31.29 16.51
C ARG A 84 11.91 29.91 16.74
N ILE A 85 12.52 29.34 15.70
CA ILE A 85 13.16 28.02 15.76
C ILE A 85 14.59 28.13 15.25
N LEU A 86 15.50 27.45 15.95
CA LEU A 86 16.90 27.31 15.56
C LEU A 86 17.15 25.89 15.09
N VAL A 87 17.60 25.78 13.84
CA VAL A 87 17.94 24.51 13.19
C VAL A 87 19.42 24.51 12.86
N LEU A 88 20.12 23.45 13.24
CA LEU A 88 21.46 23.15 12.75
C LEU A 88 21.32 22.12 11.62
N SER A 89 21.78 22.46 10.41
CA SER A 89 21.69 21.56 9.25
C SER A 89 22.89 21.68 8.32
N SER A 90 23.30 20.56 7.74
CA SER A 90 24.24 20.50 6.61
C SER A 90 23.53 20.39 5.26
N ASP A 91 22.20 20.31 5.24
CA ASP A 91 21.41 20.19 4.02
C ASP A 91 21.35 21.54 3.28
N GLU A 92 21.91 21.57 2.08
CA GLU A 92 21.88 22.76 1.22
C GLU A 92 20.46 23.07 0.73
N GLY A 93 19.62 22.04 0.56
CA GLY A 93 18.25 22.18 0.12
C GLY A 93 17.36 22.92 1.13
N LEU A 94 17.67 22.84 2.42
CA LEU A 94 16.93 23.56 3.45
C LEU A 94 17.10 25.08 3.31
N VAL A 95 18.22 25.53 2.77
CA VAL A 95 18.56 26.95 2.58
C VAL A 95 18.35 27.42 1.14
N ALA A 96 18.01 26.51 0.23
CA ALA A 96 17.58 26.86 -1.10
C ALA A 96 16.31 27.72 -1.01
N TRP A 97 16.28 28.83 -1.76
CA TRP A 97 15.14 29.76 -1.81
C TRP A 97 14.74 30.33 -0.43
N PRO A 98 15.60 31.18 0.18
CA PRO A 98 15.38 31.69 1.53
C PRO A 98 14.12 32.55 1.68
N ASP A 99 13.62 33.11 0.57
CA ASP A 99 12.43 33.96 0.54
C ASP A 99 11.11 33.16 0.56
N LEU A 100 11.18 31.83 0.41
CA LEU A 100 10.00 30.98 0.49
C LEU A 100 9.70 30.59 1.93
N GLN A 101 8.40 30.55 2.25
CA GLN A 101 7.94 29.83 3.42
C GLN A 101 8.25 28.34 3.26
N LYS A 102 8.48 27.66 4.38
CA LYS A 102 8.79 26.24 4.44
C LYS A 102 7.90 25.58 5.48
N ILE A 103 7.46 24.36 5.17
CA ILE A 103 6.91 23.44 6.16
C ILE A 103 8.08 22.67 6.74
N LEU A 104 8.25 22.70 8.06
CA LEU A 104 9.33 22.01 8.75
C LEU A 104 8.77 20.87 9.61
N PHE A 105 9.31 19.68 9.42
CA PHE A 105 9.03 18.50 10.24
C PHE A 105 10.12 18.40 11.31
N LEU A 106 9.75 18.66 12.57
CA LEU A 106 10.71 18.90 13.64
C LEU A 106 10.65 17.82 14.72
N VAL A 107 11.81 17.44 15.23
CA VAL A 107 11.97 16.66 16.46
C VAL A 107 12.82 17.42 17.47
N PRO A 108 12.56 17.26 18.77
CA PRO A 108 13.38 17.86 19.81
C PRO A 108 14.81 17.34 19.72
N SER A 109 15.79 18.24 19.77
CA SER A 109 17.17 17.84 20.00
C SER A 109 17.35 17.37 21.44
N ARG A 110 18.28 16.43 21.68
CA ARG A 110 18.63 15.98 23.04
C ARG A 110 19.20 17.09 23.93
N LYS A 111 19.55 18.26 23.38
CA LYS A 111 20.12 19.40 24.12
C LYS A 111 19.42 20.72 23.74
N GLY A 112 18.62 21.25 24.68
CA GLY A 112 18.21 22.67 24.71
C GLY A 112 17.16 23.11 23.68
N LEU A 113 17.26 24.38 23.28
CA LEU A 113 16.30 25.12 22.44
C LEU A 113 16.37 24.78 20.93
N MET A 114 17.26 23.88 20.51
CA MET A 114 17.47 23.54 19.10
C MET A 114 16.53 22.42 18.63
N ARG A 115 16.16 22.47 17.36
CA ARG A 115 15.35 21.45 16.68
C ARG A 115 16.16 20.77 15.59
N LEU A 116 15.89 19.48 15.39
CA LEU A 116 16.37 18.74 14.22
C LEU A 116 15.25 18.72 13.18
N VAL A 117 15.59 19.09 11.94
CA VAL A 117 14.68 18.96 10.80
C VAL A 117 14.78 17.52 10.30
N VAL A 118 13.67 16.80 10.36
CA VAL A 118 13.52 15.47 9.79
C VAL A 118 13.26 15.55 8.30
N ASP A 119 12.47 16.54 7.89
CA ASP A 119 12.13 16.83 6.50
C ASP A 119 11.65 18.28 6.35
N HIS A 120 11.66 18.80 5.12
CA HIS A 120 11.13 20.13 4.81
C HIS A 120 10.47 20.18 3.43
N VAL A 121 9.47 21.05 3.30
CA VAL A 121 8.79 21.29 2.02
C VAL A 121 8.71 22.78 1.77
N ASP A 122 9.21 23.22 0.63
CA ASP A 122 9.06 24.61 0.20
C ASP A 122 7.60 24.92 -0.17
N LEU A 123 7.16 26.11 0.19
CA LEU A 123 5.84 26.65 -0.10
C LEU A 123 5.94 27.78 -1.12
N PRO A 124 5.79 27.48 -2.43
CA PRO A 124 5.64 28.52 -3.44
C PRO A 124 4.41 29.37 -3.15
N GLN A 125 4.51 30.69 -3.33
CA GLN A 125 3.39 31.61 -3.07
C GLN A 125 2.11 31.24 -3.84
N ALA A 126 2.27 30.69 -5.05
CA ALA A 126 1.15 30.32 -5.93
C ALA A 126 0.20 29.27 -5.33
N ASP A 127 0.67 28.38 -4.45
CA ASP A 127 -0.17 27.34 -3.84
C ASP A 127 -0.01 27.18 -2.32
N ALA A 128 0.76 28.04 -1.66
CA ALA A 128 1.04 27.99 -0.22
C ALA A 128 -0.23 27.87 0.64
N ALA A 129 -1.22 28.74 0.41
CA ALA A 129 -2.47 28.75 1.18
C ALA A 129 -3.24 27.42 1.06
N GLU A 130 -3.26 26.82 -0.14
CA GLU A 130 -3.94 25.55 -0.36
C GLU A 130 -3.18 24.39 0.29
N ARG A 131 -1.84 24.37 0.21
CA ARG A 131 -1.01 23.35 0.88
C ARG A 131 -1.18 23.39 2.40
N ILE A 132 -1.16 24.58 3.00
CA ILE A 132 -1.36 24.78 4.44
C ILE A 132 -2.75 24.27 4.85
N ARG A 133 -3.80 24.69 4.12
CA ARG A 133 -5.18 24.23 4.37
C ARG A 133 -5.31 22.71 4.27
N PHE A 134 -4.66 22.10 3.28
CA PHE A 134 -4.62 20.65 3.12
C PHE A 134 -3.91 19.95 4.29
N LEU A 135 -2.75 20.45 4.71
CA LEU A 135 -2.02 19.89 5.84
C LEU A 135 -2.80 19.98 7.15
N ARG A 136 -3.49 21.10 7.42
CA ARG A 136 -4.40 21.20 8.58
C ARG A 136 -5.46 20.10 8.59
N ALA A 137 -5.96 19.73 7.40
CA ALA A 137 -6.94 18.65 7.28
C ALA A 137 -6.29 17.26 7.38
N LEU A 138 -5.03 17.11 6.94
CA LEU A 138 -4.30 15.83 6.91
C LEU A 138 -3.70 15.45 8.27
N VAL A 139 -3.15 16.41 9.01
CA VAL A 139 -2.48 16.18 10.31
C VAL A 139 -3.35 15.39 11.29
N PRO A 140 -4.64 15.72 11.51
CA PRO A 140 -5.51 14.95 12.38
C PRO A 140 -5.60 13.48 11.96
N VAL A 141 -5.65 13.19 10.66
CA VAL A 141 -5.79 11.81 10.13
C VAL A 141 -4.66 10.90 10.61
N SER A 142 -3.44 11.43 10.67
CA SER A 142 -2.26 10.68 11.13
C SER A 142 -2.30 10.31 12.62
N SER A 143 -3.12 11.00 13.40
CA SER A 143 -3.28 10.78 14.85
C SER A 143 -4.47 9.89 15.22
N ILE A 144 -5.31 9.54 14.24
CA ILE A 144 -6.53 8.77 14.49
C ILE A 144 -6.19 7.29 14.74
N ILE A 145 -6.51 6.85 15.95
CA ILE A 145 -6.50 5.43 16.30
C ILE A 145 -7.76 4.78 15.75
N GLY A 146 -7.59 3.78 14.89
CA GLY A 146 -8.66 2.94 14.37
C GLY A 146 -8.80 3.01 12.85
N PRO A 147 -8.66 1.87 12.15
CA PRO A 147 -8.58 1.84 10.69
C PRO A 147 -9.86 2.30 9.99
N GLY A 148 -11.04 2.10 10.61
CA GLY A 148 -12.32 2.56 10.05
C GLY A 148 -12.48 4.08 10.08
N ARG A 149 -12.05 4.73 11.17
CA ARG A 149 -12.08 6.20 11.27
C ARG A 149 -11.05 6.83 10.33
N GLN A 150 -9.85 6.26 10.26
CA GLN A 150 -8.82 6.71 9.32
C GLN A 150 -9.34 6.66 7.87
N ALA A 151 -9.97 5.56 7.46
CA ALA A 151 -10.57 5.43 6.14
C ALA A 151 -11.63 6.51 5.85
N MET A 152 -12.53 6.78 6.81
CA MET A 152 -13.54 7.84 6.66
C MET A 152 -12.92 9.23 6.45
N PHE A 153 -11.86 9.55 7.21
CA PHE A 153 -11.15 10.81 7.05
C PHE A 153 -10.43 10.92 5.71
N VAL A 154 -9.75 9.87 5.26
CA VAL A 154 -9.11 9.84 3.94
C VAL A 154 -10.15 10.05 2.83
N LYS A 155 -11.33 9.41 2.92
CA LYS A 155 -12.43 9.65 1.97
C LYS A 155 -12.90 11.11 1.99
N ASN A 156 -13.00 11.72 3.17
CA ASN A 156 -13.36 13.14 3.29
C ASN A 156 -12.30 14.05 2.66
N LEU A 157 -11.00 13.77 2.86
CA LEU A 157 -9.92 14.51 2.20
C LEU A 157 -10.01 14.41 0.68
N LEU A 158 -10.11 13.18 0.16
CA LEU A 158 -10.27 12.91 -1.26
C LEU A 158 -11.46 13.68 -1.84
N ARG A 159 -12.60 13.70 -1.14
CA ARG A 159 -13.80 14.41 -1.57
C ARG A 159 -13.63 15.93 -1.55
N THR A 160 -13.09 16.48 -0.46
CA THR A 160 -12.93 17.94 -0.28
C THR A 160 -11.94 18.53 -1.28
N TYR A 161 -10.86 17.80 -1.58
CA TYR A 161 -9.76 18.32 -2.41
C TYR A 161 -9.71 17.72 -3.83
N ARG A 162 -10.77 17.04 -4.29
CA ARG A 162 -10.84 16.41 -5.63
C ARG A 162 -10.58 17.35 -6.81
N ASN A 163 -10.84 18.64 -6.61
CA ASN A 163 -10.68 19.70 -7.61
C ASN A 163 -9.55 20.68 -7.27
N SER A 164 -8.70 20.34 -6.29
CA SER A 164 -7.56 21.18 -5.88
C SER A 164 -6.72 21.60 -7.09
N SER A 165 -6.30 22.86 -7.22
CA SER A 165 -5.44 23.27 -8.35
C SER A 165 -3.97 22.97 -8.07
N SER A 166 -3.57 22.83 -6.80
CA SER A 166 -2.21 22.46 -6.41
C SER A 166 -1.84 21.04 -6.89
N PRO A 167 -0.83 20.89 -7.77
CA PRO A 167 -0.31 19.59 -8.14
C PRO A 167 0.20 18.81 -6.92
N TRP A 168 0.72 19.51 -5.92
CA TRP A 168 1.21 18.91 -4.68
C TRP A 168 0.08 18.23 -3.89
N VAL A 169 -1.06 18.90 -3.71
CA VAL A 169 -2.22 18.32 -3.02
C VAL A 169 -2.74 17.10 -3.78
N ARG A 170 -2.90 17.20 -5.11
CA ARG A 170 -3.38 16.08 -5.94
C ARG A 170 -2.50 14.84 -5.81
N ARG A 171 -1.18 15.02 -5.76
CA ARG A 171 -0.23 13.92 -5.59
C ARG A 171 -0.43 13.18 -4.28
N ILE A 172 -0.59 13.91 -3.16
CA ILE A 172 -0.83 13.29 -1.86
C ILE A 172 -2.18 12.56 -1.86
N LEU A 173 -3.21 13.15 -2.47
CA LEU A 173 -4.51 12.48 -2.62
C LEU A 173 -4.41 11.16 -3.38
N VAL A 174 -3.63 11.09 -4.46
CA VAL A 174 -3.41 9.84 -5.20
C VAL A 174 -2.77 8.77 -4.33
N GLU A 175 -1.75 9.13 -3.54
CA GLU A 175 -1.12 8.20 -2.61
C GLU A 175 -2.05 7.75 -1.49
N GLU A 176 -2.86 8.65 -0.93
CA GLU A 176 -3.86 8.31 0.07
C GLU A 176 -4.97 7.42 -0.50
N ALA A 177 -5.39 7.63 -1.76
CA ALA A 177 -6.30 6.74 -2.47
C ALA A 177 -5.69 5.35 -2.66
N ARG A 178 -4.42 5.26 -3.09
CA ARG A 178 -3.70 3.98 -3.21
C ARG A 178 -3.62 3.27 -1.86
N ARG A 179 -3.24 3.96 -0.79
CA ARG A 179 -3.18 3.39 0.57
C ARG A 179 -4.55 2.89 1.04
N LEU A 180 -5.61 3.66 0.78
CA LEU A 180 -6.97 3.27 1.11
C LEU A 180 -7.39 2.01 0.33
N ALA A 181 -7.06 1.93 -0.96
CA ALA A 181 -7.32 0.77 -1.81
C ALA A 181 -6.55 -0.48 -1.36
N GLU A 182 -5.31 -0.32 -0.91
CA GLU A 182 -4.49 -1.42 -0.42
C GLU A 182 -4.96 -1.93 0.95
N ARG A 183 -5.31 -1.01 1.87
CA ARG A 183 -5.60 -1.34 3.27
C ARG A 183 -7.06 -1.68 3.50
N ARG A 184 -7.99 -0.93 2.90
CA ARG A 184 -9.43 -0.90 3.23
C ARG A 184 -10.32 -0.56 2.03
N PRO A 185 -10.19 -1.24 0.87
CA PRO A 185 -10.97 -0.91 -0.31
C PRO A 185 -12.48 -1.11 -0.07
N GLU A 186 -12.84 -2.01 0.86
CA GLU A 186 -14.22 -2.26 1.28
C GLU A 186 -14.87 -1.10 2.03
N THR A 187 -14.18 0.02 2.29
CA THR A 187 -14.77 1.21 2.94
C THR A 187 -15.30 2.24 1.94
N VAL A 188 -14.91 2.13 0.67
CA VAL A 188 -15.37 2.99 -0.43
C VAL A 188 -16.70 2.43 -0.93
N THR A 189 -17.76 3.23 -0.92
CA THR A 189 -19.11 2.83 -1.38
C THR A 189 -19.29 3.04 -2.89
N ALA A 190 -20.37 2.54 -3.48
CA ALA A 190 -20.73 2.84 -4.87
C ALA A 190 -20.87 4.36 -5.10
N ARG A 191 -21.51 5.07 -4.16
CA ARG A 191 -21.58 6.54 -4.17
C ARG A 191 -20.20 7.19 -4.07
N ASP A 192 -19.27 6.58 -3.33
CA ASP A 192 -17.89 7.08 -3.25
C ASP A 192 -17.15 6.91 -4.59
N LEU A 193 -17.37 5.77 -5.26
CA LEU A 193 -16.80 5.48 -6.58
C LEU A 193 -17.25 6.50 -7.64
N GLU A 194 -18.53 6.88 -7.65
CA GLU A 194 -19.06 7.86 -8.62
C GLU A 194 -18.25 9.16 -8.63
N TRP A 195 -17.97 9.73 -7.46
CA TRP A 195 -17.19 10.97 -7.40
C TRP A 195 -15.68 10.73 -7.48
N LEU A 196 -15.16 9.56 -7.07
CA LEU A 196 -13.76 9.22 -7.29
C LEU A 196 -13.44 9.09 -8.79
N THR A 197 -14.39 8.62 -9.59
CA THR A 197 -14.25 8.58 -11.05
C THR A 197 -14.29 9.96 -11.70
N SER A 198 -14.83 10.98 -11.04
CA SER A 198 -14.79 12.37 -11.51
C SER A 198 -13.60 13.18 -10.96
N PHE A 199 -12.66 12.53 -10.24
CA PHE A 199 -11.46 13.17 -9.73
C PHE A 199 -10.60 13.74 -10.86
N SER A 200 -10.16 15.00 -10.72
CA SER A 200 -9.39 15.67 -11.77
C SER A 200 -7.95 15.15 -11.82
N LEU A 201 -7.58 14.51 -12.95
CA LEU A 201 -6.23 13.99 -13.19
C LEU A 201 -5.28 15.01 -13.85
N GLN A 202 -5.73 16.25 -14.06
CA GLN A 202 -4.89 17.32 -14.61
C GLN A 202 -3.73 17.62 -13.66
N GLY A 203 -2.56 17.98 -14.20
CA GLY A 203 -1.35 18.26 -13.39
C GLY A 203 -0.68 17.03 -12.76
N LEU A 204 -1.26 15.82 -12.89
CA LEU A 204 -0.62 14.57 -12.52
C LEU A 204 0.27 14.04 -13.64
N THR A 205 1.41 13.44 -13.26
CA THR A 205 2.29 12.70 -14.17
C THR A 205 1.60 11.42 -14.67
N SER A 206 2.14 10.80 -15.72
CA SER A 206 1.63 9.52 -16.24
C SER A 206 1.62 8.44 -15.14
N ASP A 207 2.72 8.31 -14.38
CA ASP A 207 2.84 7.34 -13.29
C ASP A 207 1.75 7.52 -12.23
N MET A 208 1.47 8.77 -11.83
CA MET A 208 0.45 9.07 -10.81
C MET A 208 -0.96 8.77 -11.30
N ARG A 209 -1.24 8.97 -12.59
CA ARG A 209 -2.53 8.57 -13.17
C ARG A 209 -2.68 7.06 -13.16
N THR A 210 -1.61 6.32 -13.47
CA THR A 210 -1.59 4.85 -13.38
C THR A 210 -1.88 4.40 -11.95
N VAL A 211 -1.17 4.95 -10.96
CA VAL A 211 -1.40 4.64 -9.54
C VAL A 211 -2.84 4.89 -9.11
N PHE A 212 -3.41 6.04 -9.49
CA PHE A 212 -4.80 6.36 -9.15
C PHE A 212 -5.80 5.41 -9.83
N ASN A 213 -5.58 5.09 -11.10
CA ASN A 213 -6.42 4.16 -11.83
C ASN A 213 -6.38 2.76 -11.22
N GLU A 214 -5.20 2.27 -10.80
CA GLU A 214 -5.07 1.00 -10.08
C GLU A 214 -5.90 1.01 -8.78
N ALA A 215 -5.85 2.11 -8.02
CA ALA A 215 -6.67 2.28 -6.82
C ALA A 215 -8.18 2.25 -7.14
N LEU A 216 -8.61 2.89 -8.23
CA LEU A 216 -10.01 2.85 -8.69
C LEU A 216 -10.46 1.44 -9.04
N VAL A 217 -9.62 0.64 -9.71
CA VAL A 217 -9.98 -0.76 -10.03
C VAL A 217 -10.09 -1.57 -8.74
N ASP A 218 -9.19 -1.38 -7.78
CA ASP A 218 -9.27 -2.05 -6.47
C ASP A 218 -10.55 -1.68 -5.70
N PHE A 219 -10.98 -0.42 -5.74
CA PHE A 219 -12.26 -0.01 -5.16
C PHE A 219 -13.47 -0.61 -5.88
N LYS A 220 -13.44 -0.66 -7.22
CA LYS A 220 -14.52 -1.28 -8.03
C LYS A 220 -14.63 -2.77 -7.74
N GLU A 221 -13.53 -3.49 -7.71
CA GLU A 221 -13.51 -4.92 -7.35
C GLU A 221 -14.02 -5.13 -5.92
N ALA A 222 -13.58 -4.32 -4.95
CA ALA A 222 -14.08 -4.46 -3.58
C ALA A 222 -15.58 -4.16 -3.46
N ASN A 223 -16.13 -3.25 -4.28
CA ASN A 223 -17.58 -3.03 -4.35
C ASN A 223 -18.31 -4.17 -5.07
N ALA A 224 -17.74 -4.73 -6.14
CA ALA A 224 -18.29 -5.91 -6.82
C ALA A 224 -18.31 -7.15 -5.91
N LEU A 225 -17.38 -7.22 -4.95
CA LEU A 225 -17.34 -8.25 -3.91
C LEU A 225 -18.28 -7.96 -2.72
N ARG A 226 -18.98 -6.81 -2.70
CA ARG A 226 -20.05 -6.59 -1.73
C ARG A 226 -21.29 -7.29 -2.24
N TRP A 227 -21.73 -8.31 -1.50
CA TRP A 227 -23.08 -8.83 -1.62
C TRP A 227 -24.09 -7.70 -1.42
N THR A 228 -24.91 -7.42 -2.43
CA THR A 228 -26.14 -6.67 -2.21
C THR A 228 -27.25 -7.67 -1.90
N GLU A 229 -28.19 -7.31 -1.02
CA GLU A 229 -29.32 -8.20 -0.70
C GLU A 229 -30.15 -8.60 -1.93
N ALA A 230 -30.05 -7.81 -3.01
CA ALA A 230 -30.72 -8.08 -4.28
C ALA A 230 -30.12 -9.28 -5.04
N ASP A 231 -28.87 -9.66 -4.76
CA ASP A 231 -28.17 -10.74 -5.48
C ASP A 231 -28.55 -12.15 -4.98
N LEU A 232 -29.22 -12.22 -3.82
CA LEU A 232 -29.54 -13.44 -3.10
C LEU A 232 -31.04 -13.72 -3.17
N VAL A 233 -31.42 -14.64 -4.05
CA VAL A 233 -32.79 -15.13 -4.12
C VAL A 233 -32.97 -16.18 -3.03
N PHE A 234 -33.82 -15.87 -2.06
CA PHE A 234 -34.23 -16.81 -1.01
C PHE A 234 -35.63 -17.34 -1.30
N PRO A 235 -35.93 -18.60 -0.95
CA PRO A 235 -37.26 -19.18 -1.16
C PRO A 235 -38.32 -18.50 -0.29
N ASP A 236 -37.95 -18.01 0.89
CA ASP A 236 -38.83 -17.32 1.82
C ASP A 236 -38.07 -16.37 2.77
N ALA A 237 -38.82 -15.55 3.52
CA ALA A 237 -38.28 -14.59 4.46
C ALA A 237 -37.57 -15.23 5.68
N ALA A 238 -37.99 -16.43 6.10
CA ALA A 238 -37.39 -17.14 7.23
C ALA A 238 -35.99 -17.66 6.89
N SER A 239 -35.82 -18.22 5.69
CA SER A 239 -34.56 -18.65 5.09
C SER A 239 -33.61 -17.46 4.92
N LYS A 240 -34.11 -16.32 4.42
CA LYS A 240 -33.33 -15.07 4.38
C LYS A 240 -32.84 -14.65 5.78
N LYS A 241 -33.76 -14.61 6.76
CA LYS A 241 -33.43 -14.22 8.13
C LYS A 241 -32.40 -15.15 8.79
N SER A 242 -32.56 -16.46 8.62
CA SER A 242 -31.65 -17.49 9.14
C SER A 242 -30.25 -17.38 8.52
N PHE A 243 -30.19 -17.17 7.20
CA PHE A 243 -28.93 -16.97 6.51
C PHE A 243 -28.22 -15.69 6.98
N LEU A 244 -28.93 -14.56 7.07
CA LEU A 244 -28.35 -13.29 7.52
C LEU A 244 -27.84 -13.37 8.96
N ALA A 245 -28.55 -14.08 9.85
CA ALA A 245 -28.08 -14.35 11.20
C ALA A 245 -26.79 -15.17 11.21
N SER A 246 -26.70 -16.20 10.36
CA SER A 246 -25.50 -17.03 10.21
C SER A 246 -24.34 -16.25 9.60
N TYR A 247 -24.61 -15.38 8.62
CA TYR A 247 -23.61 -14.50 8.02
C TYR A 247 -23.09 -13.46 9.02
N ALA A 248 -23.95 -12.90 9.86
CA ALA A 248 -23.54 -11.98 10.93
C ALA A 248 -22.58 -12.68 11.93
N ARG A 249 -22.90 -13.92 12.34
CA ARG A 249 -21.99 -14.74 13.16
C ARG A 249 -20.68 -15.02 12.45
N PHE A 250 -20.71 -15.34 11.15
CA PHE A 250 -19.50 -15.54 10.36
C PHE A 250 -18.61 -14.28 10.30
N GLN A 251 -19.21 -13.09 10.18
CA GLN A 251 -18.47 -11.84 10.15
C GLN A 251 -17.82 -11.47 11.49
N ASP A 252 -18.33 -12.01 12.59
CA ASP A 252 -17.75 -11.82 13.92
C ASP A 252 -16.51 -12.71 14.09
N VAL A 253 -15.36 -12.05 14.24
CA VAL A 253 -14.06 -12.70 14.42
C VAL A 253 -13.97 -13.47 15.73
N SER A 254 -14.79 -13.12 16.73
CA SER A 254 -14.87 -13.85 18.00
C SER A 254 -15.62 -15.18 17.91
N THR A 255 -16.41 -15.38 16.85
CA THR A 255 -17.11 -16.64 16.58
C THR A 255 -16.11 -17.79 16.42
N PRO A 256 -16.41 -19.00 16.93
CA PRO A 256 -15.54 -20.15 16.74
C PRO A 256 -15.23 -20.46 15.28
N GLU A 257 -13.98 -20.86 15.00
CA GLU A 257 -13.50 -21.20 13.65
C GLU A 257 -14.41 -22.22 12.95
N ALA A 258 -14.87 -23.26 13.67
CA ALA A 258 -15.74 -24.30 13.14
C ALA A 258 -17.05 -23.74 12.56
N VAL A 259 -17.67 -22.78 13.24
CA VAL A 259 -18.90 -22.11 12.79
C VAL A 259 -18.64 -21.29 11.53
N ARG A 260 -17.48 -20.60 11.46
CA ARG A 260 -17.09 -19.86 10.26
C ARG A 260 -16.84 -20.78 9.07
N LEU A 261 -16.22 -21.94 9.28
CA LEU A 261 -16.00 -22.95 8.24
C LEU A 261 -17.32 -23.54 7.73
N GLU A 262 -18.22 -23.92 8.64
CA GLU A 262 -19.55 -24.46 8.32
C GLU A 262 -20.38 -23.47 7.50
N PHE A 263 -20.28 -22.17 7.82
CA PHE A 263 -20.93 -21.14 7.04
C PHE A 263 -20.43 -21.09 5.59
N LEU A 264 -19.12 -21.22 5.33
CA LEU A 264 -18.59 -21.20 3.97
C LEU A 264 -19.10 -22.39 3.13
N GLU A 265 -19.17 -23.58 3.72
CA GLU A 265 -19.77 -24.75 3.06
C GLU A 265 -21.23 -24.51 2.71
N SER A 266 -21.98 -24.02 3.69
CA SER A 266 -23.41 -23.76 3.53
C SER A 266 -23.68 -22.70 2.49
N ALA A 267 -22.89 -21.62 2.47
CA ALA A 267 -23.00 -20.55 1.49
C ALA A 267 -22.75 -21.07 0.06
N ILE A 268 -21.70 -21.86 -0.16
CA ILE A 268 -21.44 -22.52 -1.45
C ILE A 268 -22.59 -23.45 -1.84
N LYS A 269 -23.11 -24.25 -0.89
CA LYS A 269 -24.16 -25.23 -1.15
C LYS A 269 -25.46 -24.54 -1.59
N ILE A 270 -25.79 -23.41 -0.99
CA ILE A 270 -27.03 -22.67 -1.26
C ILE A 270 -26.90 -21.79 -2.51
N PHE A 271 -25.78 -21.09 -2.67
CA PHE A 271 -25.64 -20.03 -3.68
C PHE A 271 -24.69 -20.37 -4.83
N GLY A 272 -23.99 -21.51 -4.77
CA GLY A 272 -23.02 -21.91 -5.78
C GLY A 272 -21.97 -20.82 -6.01
N GLU A 273 -21.77 -20.44 -7.27
CA GLU A 273 -20.83 -19.39 -7.65
C GLU A 273 -21.20 -18.00 -7.09
N LYS A 274 -22.48 -17.74 -6.77
CA LYS A 274 -22.89 -16.46 -6.16
C LYS A 274 -22.35 -16.29 -4.74
N ALA A 275 -21.87 -17.36 -4.09
CA ALA A 275 -21.14 -17.30 -2.82
C ALA A 275 -19.70 -16.80 -2.94
N CYS A 276 -19.14 -16.71 -4.14
CA CYS A 276 -17.72 -16.41 -4.30
C CYS A 276 -17.25 -15.08 -3.69
N PRO A 277 -18.04 -13.98 -3.68
CA PRO A 277 -17.67 -12.79 -2.93
C PRO A 277 -17.42 -13.04 -1.43
N ILE A 278 -18.20 -13.91 -0.78
CA ILE A 278 -17.95 -14.33 0.60
C ILE A 278 -16.61 -15.04 0.68
N LEU A 279 -16.35 -16.01 -0.20
CA LEU A 279 -15.10 -16.79 -0.18
C LEU A 279 -13.87 -15.90 -0.36
N VAL A 280 -13.95 -14.95 -1.30
CA VAL A 280 -12.87 -13.97 -1.53
C VAL A 280 -12.67 -13.11 -0.28
N ARG A 281 -13.74 -12.67 0.39
CA ARG A 281 -13.64 -11.94 1.66
C ARG A 281 -13.04 -12.80 2.78
N SER A 282 -13.34 -14.10 2.82
CA SER A 282 -12.79 -15.06 3.79
C SER A 282 -11.29 -15.25 3.66
N LEU A 283 -10.68 -14.87 2.53
CA LEU A 283 -9.21 -14.82 2.40
C LEU A 283 -8.58 -13.82 3.36
N ARG A 284 -9.37 -12.95 4.03
CA ARG A 284 -8.95 -12.02 5.08
C ARG A 284 -9.12 -12.55 6.50
N ASP A 285 -9.74 -13.72 6.69
CA ASP A 285 -10.02 -14.29 8.01
C ASP A 285 -8.71 -14.46 8.82
N PRO A 286 -8.71 -14.19 10.14
CA PRO A 286 -7.53 -14.41 10.97
C PRO A 286 -7.10 -15.89 11.03
N SER A 287 -8.04 -16.83 10.92
CA SER A 287 -7.73 -18.27 10.86
C SER A 287 -7.15 -18.66 9.51
N ALA A 288 -6.00 -19.35 9.54
CA ALA A 288 -5.43 -19.97 8.34
C ALA A 288 -6.32 -21.11 7.80
N ALA A 289 -7.04 -21.83 8.65
CA ALA A 289 -7.93 -22.90 8.22
C ALA A 289 -9.09 -22.34 7.39
N VAL A 290 -9.70 -21.23 7.83
CA VAL A 290 -10.77 -20.54 7.08
C VAL A 290 -10.25 -20.03 5.73
N ARG A 291 -9.06 -19.41 5.70
CA ARG A 291 -8.45 -18.93 4.44
C ARG A 291 -8.14 -20.06 3.47
N LYS A 292 -7.54 -21.17 3.94
CA LYS A 292 -7.27 -22.35 3.10
C LYS A 292 -8.57 -22.97 2.59
N ARG A 293 -9.60 -23.05 3.43
CA ARG A 293 -10.90 -23.59 3.00
C ARG A 293 -11.54 -22.71 1.94
N ALA A 294 -11.51 -21.39 2.12
CA ALA A 294 -11.95 -20.45 1.11
C ALA A 294 -11.20 -20.60 -0.22
N LEU A 295 -9.87 -20.75 -0.21
CA LEU A 295 -9.08 -21.04 -1.42
C LEU A 295 -9.51 -22.32 -2.13
N ALA A 296 -9.79 -23.39 -1.38
CA ALA A 296 -10.26 -24.66 -1.92
C ALA A 296 -11.65 -24.52 -2.57
N LEU A 297 -12.55 -23.77 -1.93
CA LEU A 297 -13.89 -23.48 -2.42
C LEU A 297 -13.87 -22.57 -3.66
N ILE A 298 -13.04 -21.53 -3.69
CA ILE A 298 -12.84 -20.67 -4.88
C ILE A 298 -12.33 -21.49 -6.06
N ARG A 299 -11.37 -22.39 -5.81
CA ARG A 299 -10.84 -23.27 -6.86
C ARG A 299 -11.92 -24.18 -7.43
N LYS A 300 -12.87 -24.63 -6.59
CA LYS A 300 -14.01 -25.46 -7.01
C LYS A 300 -15.00 -24.69 -7.88
N THR A 301 -15.25 -23.42 -7.56
CA THR A 301 -16.22 -22.57 -8.28
C THR A 301 -15.65 -21.85 -9.50
N ARG A 302 -14.32 -21.84 -9.70
CA ARG A 302 -13.62 -21.16 -10.81
C ARG A 302 -13.97 -19.68 -10.99
N TYR A 303 -14.39 -19.04 -9.91
CA TYR A 303 -14.75 -17.62 -9.93
C TYR A 303 -13.51 -16.74 -10.11
N GLN A 304 -13.54 -15.89 -11.14
CA GLN A 304 -12.40 -15.07 -11.57
C GLN A 304 -12.24 -13.68 -10.92
N PRO A 305 -13.29 -12.99 -10.41
CA PRO A 305 -13.14 -11.65 -9.83
C PRO A 305 -12.30 -11.54 -8.52
N GLY A 306 -11.76 -12.65 -8.01
CA GLY A 306 -11.02 -12.68 -6.74
C GLY A 306 -9.49 -12.66 -6.82
N TRP A 307 -8.90 -12.64 -8.02
CA TRP A 307 -7.45 -12.87 -8.23
C TRP A 307 -6.54 -11.89 -7.46
N ARG A 308 -6.95 -10.63 -7.29
CA ARG A 308 -6.19 -9.64 -6.51
C ARG A 308 -6.11 -9.97 -5.03
N GLU A 309 -7.22 -10.41 -4.44
CA GLU A 309 -7.24 -10.80 -3.03
C GLU A 309 -6.41 -12.07 -2.80
N ILE A 310 -6.42 -13.00 -3.76
CA ILE A 310 -5.52 -14.16 -3.75
C ILE A 310 -4.06 -13.70 -3.82
N LEU A 311 -3.69 -12.76 -4.69
CA LEU A 311 -2.34 -12.18 -4.74
C LEU A 311 -1.96 -11.45 -3.44
N ARG A 312 -2.89 -10.71 -2.82
CA ARG A 312 -2.67 -10.09 -1.50
C ARG A 312 -2.39 -11.16 -0.44
N LEU A 313 -3.12 -12.28 -0.47
CA LEU A 313 -2.87 -13.42 0.43
C LEU A 313 -1.47 -14.01 0.21
N VAL A 314 -1.04 -14.20 -1.04
CA VAL A 314 0.32 -14.67 -1.36
C VAL A 314 1.39 -13.75 -0.76
N ARG A 315 1.21 -12.43 -0.86
CA ARG A 315 2.18 -11.45 -0.35
C ARG A 315 2.21 -11.37 1.18
N ARG A 316 1.05 -11.43 1.83
CA ARG A 316 0.92 -11.20 3.29
C ARG A 316 1.09 -12.46 4.13
N SER A 317 0.84 -13.64 3.56
CA SER A 317 0.90 -14.88 4.33
C SER A 317 2.33 -15.23 4.74
N ARG A 318 2.50 -15.63 6.00
CA ARG A 318 3.76 -16.17 6.51
C ARG A 318 3.94 -17.66 6.19
N SER A 319 2.86 -18.39 5.92
CA SER A 319 2.89 -19.83 5.63
C SER A 319 3.19 -20.10 4.16
N ALA A 320 4.25 -20.87 3.88
CA ALA A 320 4.59 -21.29 2.51
C ALA A 320 3.48 -22.13 1.88
N ASP A 321 2.90 -23.06 2.63
CA ASP A 321 1.77 -23.88 2.17
C ASP A 321 0.57 -23.02 1.76
N GLU A 322 0.22 -22.00 2.56
CA GLU A 322 -0.87 -21.09 2.21
C GLU A 322 -0.55 -20.25 0.95
N ARG A 323 0.69 -19.77 0.80
CA ARG A 323 1.13 -19.08 -0.42
C ARG A 323 1.04 -19.98 -1.65
N ILE A 324 1.50 -21.23 -1.54
CA ILE A 324 1.45 -22.21 -2.63
C ILE A 324 0.00 -22.55 -3.00
N GLN A 325 -0.87 -22.76 -2.01
CA GLN A 325 -2.29 -23.00 -2.26
C GLN A 325 -2.95 -21.80 -2.95
N ALA A 326 -2.64 -20.59 -2.50
CA ALA A 326 -3.14 -19.36 -3.12
C ALA A 326 -2.67 -19.24 -4.58
N LEU A 327 -1.39 -19.48 -4.87
CA LEU A 327 -0.86 -19.51 -6.24
C LEU A 327 -1.53 -20.58 -7.10
N ARG A 328 -1.75 -21.78 -6.56
CA ARG A 328 -2.47 -22.85 -7.28
C ARG A 328 -3.92 -22.51 -7.54
N THR A 329 -4.60 -21.82 -6.63
CA THR A 329 -5.96 -21.31 -6.88
C THR A 329 -5.93 -20.21 -7.95
N LEU A 330 -4.92 -19.34 -7.89
CA LEU A 330 -4.69 -18.25 -8.84
C LEU A 330 -4.54 -18.79 -10.27
N MET A 331 -3.85 -19.92 -10.45
CA MET A 331 -3.69 -20.60 -11.74
C MET A 331 -5.04 -20.91 -12.45
N PHE A 332 -6.13 -21.13 -11.71
CA PHE A 332 -7.45 -21.43 -12.27
C PHE A 332 -8.40 -20.23 -12.30
N ALA A 333 -8.05 -19.14 -11.62
CA ALA A 333 -8.91 -17.98 -11.41
C ALA A 333 -8.35 -16.69 -12.02
N VAL A 334 -7.19 -16.76 -12.70
CA VAL A 334 -6.50 -15.57 -13.16
C VAL A 334 -6.97 -15.10 -14.54
N PRO A 335 -7.29 -13.81 -14.67
CA PRO A 335 -7.52 -13.20 -15.97
C PRO A 335 -6.20 -12.63 -16.54
N LEU A 336 -6.15 -12.38 -17.85
CA LEU A 336 -4.93 -11.88 -18.53
C LEU A 336 -4.30 -10.64 -17.85
N GLN A 337 -5.12 -9.82 -17.21
CA GLN A 337 -4.73 -8.61 -16.48
C GLN A 337 -3.81 -8.88 -15.26
N ALA A 338 -3.72 -10.12 -14.77
CA ALA A 338 -2.85 -10.43 -13.63
C ALA A 338 -1.38 -10.64 -14.03
N ALA A 339 -1.05 -10.71 -15.33
CA ALA A 339 0.29 -11.04 -15.83
C ALA A 339 1.38 -10.18 -15.18
N SER A 340 1.26 -8.85 -15.29
CA SER A 340 2.21 -7.90 -14.73
C SER A 340 2.39 -8.05 -13.20
N ALA A 341 1.29 -8.29 -12.48
CA ALA A 341 1.30 -8.46 -11.04
C ALA A 341 2.00 -9.77 -10.59
N VAL A 342 1.83 -10.86 -11.35
CA VAL A 342 2.50 -12.14 -11.13
C VAL A 342 3.96 -12.08 -11.55
N ILE A 343 4.30 -11.38 -12.65
CA ILE A 343 5.69 -11.13 -13.06
C ILE A 343 6.42 -10.33 -12.00
N LYS A 344 5.79 -9.28 -11.45
CA LYS A 344 6.37 -8.50 -10.34
C LYS A 344 6.60 -9.38 -9.11
N LEU A 345 5.68 -10.30 -8.82
CA LEU A 345 5.85 -11.28 -7.74
C LEU A 345 7.06 -12.20 -8.01
N ALA A 346 7.19 -12.73 -9.22
CA ALA A 346 8.32 -13.57 -9.63
C ALA A 346 9.67 -12.84 -9.54
N LYS A 347 9.72 -11.56 -9.98
CA LYS A 347 10.94 -10.72 -9.95
C LYS A 347 11.43 -10.43 -8.53
N ASN A 348 10.51 -10.31 -7.57
CA ASN A 348 10.87 -10.06 -6.17
C ASN A 348 11.45 -11.30 -5.46
N GLY A 349 11.45 -12.47 -6.13
CA GLY A 349 11.92 -13.73 -5.59
C GLY A 349 10.91 -14.38 -4.64
N MET A 350 10.67 -15.68 -4.80
CA MET A 350 9.89 -16.44 -3.84
C MET A 350 10.78 -17.00 -2.73
N LYS A 351 10.16 -17.38 -1.60
CA LYS A 351 10.91 -17.83 -0.42
C LYS A 351 11.33 -19.29 -0.53
N THR A 352 10.64 -20.08 -1.35
CA THR A 352 10.92 -21.51 -1.53
C THR A 352 10.92 -21.91 -3.00
N PRO A 353 11.63 -22.99 -3.38
CA PRO A 353 11.59 -23.54 -4.73
C PRO A 353 10.18 -23.95 -5.19
N GLU A 354 9.34 -24.43 -4.28
CA GLU A 354 7.95 -24.82 -4.56
C GLU A 354 7.07 -23.61 -4.89
N GLU A 355 7.30 -22.48 -4.22
CA GLU A 355 6.65 -21.22 -4.54
C GLU A 355 7.09 -20.69 -5.90
N ASP A 356 8.39 -20.74 -6.21
CA ASP A 356 8.94 -20.41 -7.53
C ASP A 356 8.22 -21.24 -8.61
N ARG A 357 8.12 -22.56 -8.43
CA ARG A 357 7.42 -23.45 -9.36
C ARG A 357 5.95 -23.07 -9.54
N ALA A 358 5.25 -22.79 -8.43
CA ALA A 358 3.84 -22.42 -8.48
C ALA A 358 3.63 -21.07 -9.21
N VAL A 359 4.52 -20.08 -9.05
CA VAL A 359 4.45 -18.82 -9.81
C VAL A 359 4.66 -19.05 -11.30
N LEU A 360 5.61 -19.90 -11.69
CA LEU A 360 5.85 -20.24 -13.10
C LEU A 360 4.63 -20.95 -13.71
N GLU A 361 4.00 -21.87 -12.97
CA GLU A 361 2.75 -22.51 -13.39
C GLU A 361 1.62 -21.49 -13.61
N VAL A 362 1.49 -20.48 -12.73
CA VAL A 362 0.51 -19.40 -12.91
C VAL A 362 0.82 -18.60 -14.18
N LEU A 363 2.07 -18.19 -14.40
CA LEU A 363 2.46 -17.43 -15.60
C LEU A 363 2.18 -18.21 -16.90
N ALA A 364 2.46 -19.51 -16.91
CA ALA A 364 2.13 -20.38 -18.03
C ALA A 364 0.61 -20.50 -18.25
N ALA A 365 -0.18 -20.57 -17.16
CA ALA A 365 -1.64 -20.62 -17.25
C ALA A 365 -2.27 -19.31 -17.75
N ILE A 366 -1.66 -18.15 -17.47
CA ILE A 366 -2.10 -16.86 -18.01
C ILE A 366 -2.00 -16.82 -19.53
N ASN A 367 -0.90 -17.37 -20.06
CA ASN A 367 -0.62 -17.41 -21.50
C ASN A 367 -0.76 -16.04 -22.20
N SER A 368 -0.30 -14.97 -21.56
CA SER A 368 -0.20 -13.64 -22.17
C SER A 368 1.16 -13.44 -22.83
N GLY A 369 1.23 -12.55 -23.83
CA GLY A 369 2.50 -12.20 -24.47
C GLY A 369 3.56 -11.73 -23.46
N GLU A 370 3.17 -10.95 -22.45
CA GLU A 370 4.06 -10.50 -21.36
C GLU A 370 4.60 -11.67 -20.52
N ALA A 371 3.73 -12.64 -20.16
CA ALA A 371 4.13 -13.80 -19.39
C ALA A 371 5.08 -14.71 -20.20
N SER A 372 4.79 -14.92 -21.49
CA SER A 372 5.63 -15.70 -22.40
C SER A 372 7.03 -15.09 -22.55
N LEU A 373 7.12 -13.78 -22.82
CA LEU A 373 8.41 -13.07 -22.91
C LEU A 373 9.21 -13.18 -21.61
N PHE A 374 8.54 -13.02 -20.46
CA PHE A 374 9.20 -13.17 -19.16
C PHE A 374 9.74 -14.58 -18.93
N LEU A 375 8.99 -15.62 -19.31
CA LEU A 375 9.44 -17.02 -19.21
C LEU A 375 10.61 -17.32 -20.15
N GLU A 376 10.61 -16.77 -21.37
CA GLU A 376 11.75 -16.87 -22.30
C GLU A 376 13.01 -16.18 -21.75
N ASP A 377 12.86 -14.99 -21.15
CA ASP A 377 13.98 -14.28 -20.52
C ASP A 377 14.53 -15.02 -19.29
N LEU A 378 13.68 -15.70 -18.53
CA LEU A 378 14.13 -16.58 -17.44
C LEU A 378 14.90 -17.78 -18.00
N GLU A 379 14.40 -18.41 -19.05
CA GLU A 379 15.06 -19.53 -19.69
C GLU A 379 16.45 -19.15 -20.21
N LYS A 380 16.55 -18.05 -20.97
CA LYS A 380 17.82 -17.53 -21.48
C LYS A 380 18.83 -17.30 -20.35
N ARG A 381 18.38 -16.77 -19.20
CA ARG A 381 19.23 -16.57 -18.02
C ARG A 381 19.66 -17.90 -17.39
N TRP A 382 18.74 -18.84 -17.20
CA TRP A 382 19.04 -20.12 -16.57
C TRP A 382 19.91 -21.04 -17.44
N ARG A 383 19.82 -20.93 -18.76
CA ARG A 383 20.70 -21.64 -19.70
C ARG A 383 22.16 -21.18 -19.64
N ARG A 384 22.47 -20.01 -19.09
CA ARG A 384 23.86 -19.57 -18.85
C ARG A 384 24.55 -20.38 -17.76
N GLU A 385 23.78 -20.95 -16.83
CA GLU A 385 24.28 -21.80 -15.74
C GLU A 385 23.43 -23.08 -15.62
N PRO A 386 23.50 -23.99 -16.61
CA PRO A 386 22.56 -25.11 -16.72
C PRO A 386 22.71 -26.11 -15.56
N ALA A 387 23.93 -26.31 -15.05
CA ALA A 387 24.18 -27.19 -13.91
C ALA A 387 23.44 -26.72 -12.64
N LYS A 388 23.40 -25.41 -12.38
CA LYS A 388 22.70 -24.84 -11.21
C LYS A 388 21.19 -24.77 -11.41
N ASN A 389 20.72 -24.72 -12.65
CA ASN A 389 19.31 -24.51 -12.98
C ASN A 389 18.61 -25.73 -13.60
N LYS A 390 19.23 -26.92 -13.59
CA LYS A 390 18.68 -28.14 -14.21
C LYS A 390 17.21 -28.40 -13.85
N GLY A 391 16.88 -28.32 -12.55
CA GLY A 391 15.50 -28.53 -12.08
C GLY A 391 14.51 -27.42 -12.48
N ARG A 392 14.99 -26.18 -12.65
CA ARG A 392 14.17 -25.05 -13.11
C ARG A 392 13.91 -25.12 -14.62
N LEU A 393 14.93 -25.49 -15.40
CA LEU A 393 14.82 -25.71 -16.85
C LEU A 393 13.87 -26.88 -17.17
N ALA A 394 13.99 -28.01 -16.45
CA ALA A 394 13.07 -29.13 -16.60
C ALA A 394 11.61 -28.75 -16.27
N HIS A 395 11.40 -27.87 -15.27
CA HIS A 395 10.06 -27.36 -14.95
C HIS A 395 9.52 -26.42 -16.04
N LEU A 396 10.36 -25.60 -16.67
CA LEU A 396 9.95 -24.78 -17.83
C LEU A 396 9.51 -25.64 -19.01
N GLU A 397 10.22 -26.74 -19.27
CA GLU A 397 9.81 -27.71 -20.29
C GLU A 397 8.47 -28.36 -19.92
N TYR A 398 8.29 -28.73 -18.65
CA TYR A 398 7.03 -29.26 -18.16
C TYR A 398 5.86 -28.29 -18.36
N ILE A 399 5.97 -27.02 -17.96
CA ILE A 399 4.86 -26.05 -18.10
C ILE A 399 4.54 -25.69 -19.55
N ARG A 400 5.45 -25.98 -20.50
CA ARG A 400 5.21 -25.84 -21.95
C ARG A 400 4.65 -27.11 -22.60
N SER A 401 4.71 -28.24 -21.90
CA SER A 401 4.27 -29.53 -22.41
C SER A 401 2.75 -29.64 -22.54
N ASP A 402 2.28 -30.53 -23.42
CA ASP A 402 0.87 -30.87 -23.53
C ASP A 402 0.32 -31.57 -22.27
N ALA A 403 1.19 -32.14 -21.43
CA ALA A 403 0.78 -32.70 -20.14
C ALA A 403 0.31 -31.60 -19.19
N PHE A 404 1.00 -30.46 -19.16
CA PHE A 404 0.57 -29.31 -18.36
C PHE A 404 -0.70 -28.67 -18.92
N ARG A 405 -0.81 -28.52 -20.25
CA ARG A 405 -2.06 -28.08 -20.89
C ARG A 405 -3.24 -28.99 -20.55
N ARG A 406 -3.04 -30.31 -20.59
CA ARG A 406 -4.05 -31.30 -20.16
C ARG A 406 -4.36 -31.21 -18.66
N LYS A 407 -3.41 -30.87 -17.79
CA LYS A 407 -3.69 -30.60 -16.36
C LYS A 407 -4.62 -29.40 -16.19
N LEU A 408 -4.42 -28.32 -16.97
CA LEU A 408 -5.30 -27.15 -16.97
C LEU A 408 -6.70 -27.48 -17.50
N LEU A 409 -6.78 -28.28 -18.58
CA LEU A 409 -8.05 -28.67 -19.22
C LEU A 409 -8.80 -29.81 -18.49
N GLY A 410 -8.08 -30.75 -17.86
CA GLY A 410 -8.62 -31.92 -17.16
C GLY A 410 -9.12 -31.60 -15.75
N ALA A 411 -8.61 -30.52 -15.15
CA ALA A 411 -9.33 -29.85 -14.06
C ALA A 411 -10.70 -29.30 -14.52
N GLY A 412 -10.95 -29.26 -15.84
CA GLY A 412 -12.13 -28.80 -16.56
C GLY A 412 -13.35 -29.71 -16.51
N SER A 413 -13.18 -31.04 -16.44
CA SER A 413 -14.24 -32.03 -16.75
C SER A 413 -14.81 -32.80 -15.55
N GLY A 414 -14.41 -32.48 -14.32
CA GLY A 414 -15.00 -33.07 -13.11
C GLY A 414 -16.09 -32.18 -12.54
N VAL A 415 -17.32 -32.72 -12.44
CA VAL A 415 -18.54 -32.16 -11.84
C VAL A 415 -19.48 -31.42 -12.81
N LEU A 416 -20.15 -32.19 -13.68
CA LEU A 416 -21.61 -32.17 -13.94
C LEU A 416 -22.05 -33.55 -14.50
N GLY A 417 -21.47 -34.63 -13.98
CA GLY A 417 -21.88 -36.01 -14.30
C GLY A 417 -22.85 -36.50 -13.25
N GLY A 418 -24.10 -36.03 -13.31
CA GLY A 418 -25.13 -36.36 -12.34
C GLY A 418 -26.52 -35.95 -12.79
N ASP A 419 -26.87 -36.26 -14.05
CA ASP A 419 -28.19 -36.83 -14.35
C ASP A 419 -28.25 -37.32 -15.81
N ARG A 420 -27.95 -38.61 -15.98
CA ARG A 420 -28.45 -39.41 -17.10
C ARG A 420 -28.91 -40.72 -16.51
N ARG A 421 -30.23 -40.81 -16.25
CA ARG A 421 -31.12 -41.98 -16.12
C ARG A 421 -32.02 -41.86 -14.89
N ARG A 422 -33.18 -41.22 -15.04
CA ARG A 422 -34.50 -41.87 -15.18
C ARG A 422 -35.55 -40.83 -15.54
#